data_AF-A0A9E3DJJ9-F1
#
_entry.id   AF-A0A9E3DJJ9-F1
#
_cell.length_a   1.000
_cell.length_b   1.000
_cell.length_c   1.000
_cell.angle_alpha   90.00
_cell.angle_beta   90.00
_cell.angle_gamma   90.00
#
_symmetry.space_group_name_H-M   'P 1'
#
loop_
_entity.id
_entity.type
_entity.pdbx_description
1 polymer ?
#
loop_
_entity_poly.entity_id
_entity_poly.type
_entity_poly.pdbx_seq_one_letter_code
_entity_poly.pdbx_strand_id
1 'polypeptide(L)'
;MFRLLVALVPIVLSAQSALDQGRALFRSNCAFCHGMTATGGRGPNLVSAPLSHGDTDASIQRVIRIGVPGTTMPAFSDFTDEEVSQILGYLRSLTKNATKQEHIPGDPHAGKQVYEQNGCAGCHRVGSQGSIFGPDLTRIGASRSVEYLRESILKPSEDVPEAYQAVTVVLPGGKRIRGVRINEDTFTIQLRDPSQKTRMFQKGELKEVIYEQQSLMPAYDKLPPADVQNLIAYLASLRAPVDVSAPVQKATGIK
;
A
#
# COMPACT_ATOMS: atom_id res chain seq x y z
N MET A 1 -42.02 18.71 48.16
CA MET A 1 -41.54 19.50 47.00
C MET A 1 -40.10 19.08 46.73
N PHE A 2 -39.91 17.98 45.97
CA PHE A 2 -39.40 17.98 44.60
C PHE A 2 -38.11 18.77 44.37
N ARG A 3 -37.00 18.04 44.14
CA ARG A 3 -36.11 18.27 43.00
C ARG A 3 -35.26 17.02 42.76
N LEU A 4 -35.72 16.20 41.81
CA LEU A 4 -34.97 15.11 41.21
C LEU A 4 -33.86 15.75 40.35
N LEU A 5 -32.60 15.53 40.72
CA LEU A 5 -31.44 15.83 39.88
C LEU A 5 -31.34 14.73 38.83
N VAL A 6 -31.83 15.01 37.61
CA VAL A 6 -31.62 14.14 36.44
C VAL A 6 -30.15 14.25 36.04
N ALA A 7 -29.38 13.19 36.30
CA ALA A 7 -27.99 13.08 35.86
C ALA A 7 -27.93 12.83 34.35
N LEU A 8 -27.49 13.83 33.59
CA LEU A 8 -27.21 13.77 32.15
C LEU A 8 -25.90 13.00 31.84
N VAL A 9 -25.77 11.75 32.30
CA VAL A 9 -24.54 10.93 32.14
C VAL A 9 -24.68 9.66 31.25
N PRO A 10 -25.67 9.45 30.35
CA PRO A 10 -25.68 8.20 29.55
C PRO A 10 -25.06 8.30 28.14
N ILE A 11 -24.83 9.49 27.57
CA ILE A 11 -24.47 9.61 26.14
C ILE A 11 -22.94 9.49 25.89
N VAL A 12 -22.11 9.99 26.81
CA VAL A 12 -20.64 10.01 26.61
C VAL A 12 -20.03 8.61 26.83
N LEU A 13 -20.62 7.81 27.72
CA LEU A 13 -20.15 6.46 28.04
C LEU A 13 -20.39 5.46 26.89
N SER A 14 -21.47 5.63 26.12
CA SER A 14 -21.81 4.76 24.98
C SER A 14 -20.99 5.05 23.72
N ALA A 15 -20.62 6.31 23.48
CA ALA A 15 -19.75 6.67 22.35
C ALA A 15 -18.31 6.17 22.55
N GLN A 16 -17.79 6.25 23.78
CA GLN A 16 -16.46 5.75 24.11
C GLN A 16 -16.41 4.22 24.03
N SER A 17 -17.43 3.52 24.52
CA SER A 17 -17.50 2.05 24.43
C SER A 17 -17.58 1.56 22.98
N ALA A 18 -18.30 2.26 22.10
CA ALA A 18 -18.36 1.93 20.67
C ALA A 18 -17.00 2.10 19.97
N LEU A 19 -16.22 3.14 20.31
CA LEU A 19 -14.86 3.32 19.79
C LEU A 19 -13.90 2.24 20.29
N ASP A 20 -14.02 1.81 21.55
CA ASP A 20 -13.18 0.75 22.11
C ASP A 20 -13.52 -0.62 21.50
N GLN A 21 -14.80 -0.91 21.24
CA GLN A 21 -15.22 -2.11 20.49
C GLN A 21 -14.71 -2.09 19.06
N GLY A 22 -14.87 -0.97 18.34
CA GLY A 22 -14.33 -0.80 17.00
C GLY A 22 -12.81 -0.97 16.93
N ARG A 23 -12.08 -0.44 17.92
CA ARG A 23 -10.63 -0.63 18.05
C ARG A 23 -10.28 -2.11 18.24
N ALA A 24 -11.02 -2.83 19.09
CA ALA A 24 -10.78 -4.25 19.34
C ALA A 24 -10.99 -5.09 18.07
N LEU A 25 -12.12 -4.89 17.39
CA LEU A 25 -12.45 -5.54 16.12
C LEU A 25 -11.39 -5.27 15.06
N PHE A 26 -10.95 -4.02 14.92
CA PHE A 26 -9.90 -3.66 13.97
C PHE A 26 -8.57 -4.35 14.29
N ARG A 27 -8.18 -4.42 15.57
CA ARG A 27 -6.93 -5.04 15.99
C ARG A 27 -6.89 -6.54 15.74
N SER A 28 -8.00 -7.24 15.99
CA SER A 28 -8.05 -8.69 15.77
C SER A 28 -8.12 -9.07 14.29
N ASN A 29 -8.71 -8.23 13.44
CA ASN A 29 -9.06 -8.61 12.07
C ASN A 29 -8.32 -7.84 10.96
N CYS A 30 -7.92 -6.59 11.21
CA CYS A 30 -7.43 -5.69 10.15
C CYS A 30 -5.97 -5.27 10.37
N ALA A 31 -5.55 -5.14 11.63
CA ALA A 31 -4.25 -4.56 11.99
C ALA A 31 -3.04 -5.37 11.49
N PHE A 32 -3.20 -6.67 11.26
CA PHE A 32 -2.14 -7.50 10.67
C PHE A 32 -1.68 -6.96 9.29
N CYS A 33 -2.62 -6.49 8.47
CA CYS A 33 -2.29 -5.90 7.17
C CYS A 33 -2.16 -4.37 7.24
N HIS A 34 -3.06 -3.70 7.95
CA HIS A 34 -3.17 -2.23 7.92
C HIS A 34 -2.41 -1.52 9.05
N GLY A 35 -1.68 -2.26 9.90
CA GLY A 35 -0.98 -1.73 11.06
C GLY A 35 -1.91 -1.46 12.24
N MET A 36 -1.37 -1.46 13.46
CA MET A 36 -2.15 -1.31 14.71
C MET A 36 -2.90 0.03 14.82
N THR A 37 -2.42 1.04 14.12
CA THR A 37 -2.96 2.41 14.07
C THR A 37 -3.56 2.71 12.69
N ALA A 38 -3.79 1.69 11.86
CA ALA A 38 -4.34 1.83 10.51
C ALA A 38 -3.48 2.70 9.56
N THR A 39 -2.21 2.93 9.89
CA THR A 39 -1.25 3.73 9.11
C THR A 39 -0.60 2.96 7.96
N GLY A 40 -1.02 1.71 7.75
CA GLY A 40 -0.59 0.85 6.66
C GLY A 40 0.43 -0.21 7.07
N GLY A 41 0.86 -0.98 6.08
CA GLY A 41 1.72 -2.14 6.21
C GLY A 41 1.69 -2.89 4.88
N ARG A 42 1.46 -4.20 4.94
CA ARG A 42 1.06 -5.00 3.75
C ARG A 42 -0.17 -4.39 3.06
N GLY A 43 -1.15 -3.96 3.85
CA GLY A 43 -2.33 -3.23 3.41
C GLY A 43 -2.11 -1.72 3.36
N PRO A 44 -2.97 -0.97 2.64
CA PRO A 44 -2.88 0.48 2.58
C PRO A 44 -3.07 1.16 3.93
N ASN A 45 -2.46 2.34 4.07
CA ASN A 45 -2.80 3.31 5.10
C ASN A 45 -4.27 3.74 4.95
N LEU A 46 -5.09 3.44 5.96
CA LEU A 46 -6.53 3.70 5.96
C LEU A 46 -6.89 5.06 6.56
N VAL A 47 -5.92 5.78 7.10
CA VAL A 47 -6.10 7.09 7.76
C VAL A 47 -5.53 8.24 6.95
N SER A 48 -5.01 7.97 5.75
CA SER A 48 -4.46 8.95 4.81
C SER A 48 -5.29 8.98 3.53
N ALA A 49 -6.25 9.91 3.47
CA ALA A 49 -7.06 10.14 2.28
C ALA A 49 -6.26 10.78 1.12
N PRO A 50 -6.71 10.64 -0.14
CA PRO A 50 -7.79 9.77 -0.58
C PRO A 50 -7.36 8.30 -0.72
N LEU A 51 -8.28 7.39 -0.36
CA LEU A 51 -8.19 5.93 -0.51
C LEU A 51 -8.57 5.51 -1.95
N SER A 52 -7.89 4.49 -2.48
CA SER A 52 -8.05 4.04 -3.86
C SER A 52 -9.44 3.47 -4.20
N HIS A 53 -10.20 3.02 -3.20
CA HIS A 53 -11.54 2.42 -3.38
C HIS A 53 -12.66 3.30 -2.80
N GLY A 54 -12.37 4.59 -2.57
CA GLY A 54 -13.31 5.60 -2.09
C GLY A 54 -13.22 5.85 -0.59
N ASP A 55 -13.45 7.10 -0.20
CA ASP A 55 -13.31 7.60 1.16
C ASP A 55 -14.63 7.75 1.93
N THR A 56 -15.78 7.44 1.33
CA THR A 56 -17.08 7.56 2.00
C THR A 56 -17.33 6.38 2.94
N ASP A 57 -18.17 6.57 3.97
CA ASP A 57 -18.51 5.47 4.88
C ASP A 57 -19.13 4.29 4.11
N ALA A 58 -19.96 4.58 3.10
CA ALA A 58 -20.55 3.57 2.23
C ALA A 58 -19.52 2.82 1.37
N SER A 59 -18.47 3.51 0.86
CA SER A 59 -17.42 2.82 0.11
C SER A 59 -16.54 1.95 1.00
N ILE A 60 -16.21 2.43 2.21
CA ILE A 60 -15.44 1.63 3.16
C ILE A 60 -16.25 0.43 3.67
N GLN A 61 -17.54 0.62 3.99
CA GLN A 61 -18.44 -0.49 4.36
C GLN A 61 -18.48 -1.56 3.26
N ARG A 62 -18.60 -1.14 1.99
CA ARG A 62 -18.57 -2.05 0.85
C ARG A 62 -17.25 -2.84 0.82
N VAL A 63 -16.11 -2.15 0.90
CA VAL A 63 -14.79 -2.80 0.89
C VAL A 63 -14.63 -3.80 2.05
N ILE A 64 -15.12 -3.48 3.24
CA ILE A 64 -15.10 -4.43 4.38
C ILE A 64 -15.94 -5.66 4.05
N ARG A 65 -17.14 -5.49 3.50
CA ARG A 65 -18.08 -6.59 3.25
C ARG A 65 -17.67 -7.53 2.13
N ILE A 66 -17.14 -6.99 1.03
CA ILE A 66 -16.85 -7.78 -0.18
C ILE A 66 -15.35 -7.90 -0.50
N GLY A 67 -14.49 -7.32 0.33
CA GLY A 67 -13.06 -7.25 0.07
C GLY A 67 -12.73 -6.37 -1.13
N VAL A 68 -11.53 -6.53 -1.67
CA VAL A 68 -11.12 -5.92 -2.94
C VAL A 68 -10.75 -7.04 -3.93
N PRO A 69 -11.59 -7.31 -4.95
CA PRO A 69 -11.31 -8.35 -5.94
C PRO A 69 -9.94 -8.20 -6.60
N GLY A 70 -9.23 -9.32 -6.78
CA GLY A 70 -7.88 -9.34 -7.35
C GLY A 70 -6.79 -8.85 -6.39
N THR A 71 -7.07 -8.80 -5.09
CA THR A 71 -6.09 -8.46 -4.05
C THR A 71 -6.21 -9.41 -2.85
N THR A 72 -5.26 -9.32 -1.93
CA THR A 72 -5.25 -10.06 -0.66
C THR A 72 -6.20 -9.49 0.39
N MET A 73 -6.94 -8.41 0.12
CA MET A 73 -7.91 -7.87 1.08
C MET A 73 -9.18 -8.74 1.10
N PRO A 74 -9.43 -9.51 2.18
CA PRO A 74 -10.52 -10.46 2.22
C PRO A 74 -11.88 -9.78 2.42
N ALA A 75 -12.94 -10.52 2.13
CA ALA A 75 -14.31 -10.15 2.48
C ALA A 75 -14.59 -10.52 3.95
N PHE A 76 -15.13 -9.59 4.73
CA PHE A 76 -15.64 -9.82 6.08
C PHE A 76 -17.17 -9.87 6.04
N SER A 77 -17.72 -10.81 5.28
CA SER A 77 -19.17 -10.97 5.07
C SER A 77 -19.94 -11.25 6.35
N ASP A 78 -19.27 -11.86 7.33
CA ASP A 78 -19.88 -12.36 8.56
C ASP A 78 -20.03 -11.25 9.62
N PHE A 79 -19.43 -10.07 9.40
CA PHE A 79 -19.62 -8.93 10.30
C PHE A 79 -21.04 -8.35 10.18
N THR A 80 -21.65 -8.13 11.34
CA THR A 80 -22.91 -7.41 11.49
C THR A 80 -22.78 -5.95 11.06
N ASP A 81 -23.91 -5.28 10.75
CA ASP A 81 -23.91 -3.84 10.47
C ASP A 81 -23.32 -3.01 11.61
N GLU A 82 -23.57 -3.42 12.85
CA GLU A 82 -23.03 -2.78 14.04
C GLU A 82 -21.50 -2.89 14.10
N GLU A 83 -20.93 -4.09 13.91
CA GLU A 83 -19.47 -4.28 13.92
C GLU A 83 -18.78 -3.47 12.82
N VAL A 84 -19.37 -3.41 11.62
CA VAL A 84 -18.82 -2.58 10.54
C VAL A 84 -18.90 -1.09 10.88
N SER A 85 -20.01 -0.63 11.48
CA SER A 85 -20.17 0.74 11.96
C SER A 85 -19.14 1.11 13.03
N GLN A 86 -18.85 0.18 13.95
CA GLN A 86 -17.84 0.39 15.00
C GLN A 86 -16.42 0.49 14.43
N ILE A 87 -16.07 -0.38 13.46
CA ILE A 87 -14.79 -0.29 12.75
C ILE A 87 -14.67 1.05 12.02
N LEU A 88 -15.73 1.47 11.31
CA LEU A 88 -15.79 2.78 10.65
C LEU A 88 -15.59 3.92 11.64
N GLY A 89 -16.31 3.91 12.77
CA GLY A 89 -16.17 4.90 13.83
C GLY A 89 -14.74 5.00 14.36
N TYR A 90 -14.08 3.85 14.57
CA TYR A 90 -12.67 3.81 14.96
C TYR A 90 -11.75 4.40 13.89
N LEU A 91 -11.89 4.01 12.61
CA LEU A 91 -11.09 4.57 11.52
C LEU A 91 -11.24 6.10 11.42
N ARG A 92 -12.47 6.61 11.51
CA ARG A 92 -12.74 8.07 11.50
C ARG A 92 -12.13 8.78 12.70
N SER A 93 -12.09 8.15 13.86
CA SER A 93 -11.42 8.69 15.05
C SER A 93 -9.91 8.88 14.82
N LEU A 94 -9.29 7.96 14.08
CA LEU A 94 -7.88 8.03 13.73
C LEU A 94 -7.61 9.09 12.66
N THR A 95 -8.44 9.20 11.62
CA THR A 95 -8.27 10.20 10.56
C THR A 95 -8.28 11.63 11.10
N LYS A 96 -9.11 11.91 12.13
CA LYS A 96 -9.13 13.23 12.80
C LYS A 96 -7.80 13.58 13.47
N ASN A 97 -7.04 12.57 13.90
CA ASN A 97 -5.76 12.73 14.59
C ASN A 97 -4.54 12.59 13.65
N ALA A 98 -4.73 12.00 12.46
CA ALA A 98 -3.68 11.69 11.50
C ALA A 98 -3.11 12.92 10.75
N THR A 99 -3.66 14.11 10.96
CA THR A 99 -3.20 15.36 10.34
C THR A 99 -1.84 15.84 10.87
N LYS A 100 -1.33 15.23 11.94
CA LYS A 100 0.02 15.51 12.44
C LYS A 100 1.02 14.60 11.72
N GLN A 101 1.59 15.10 10.63
CA GLN A 101 2.62 14.41 9.86
C GLN A 101 3.80 14.07 10.79
N GLU A 102 4.05 12.77 11.02
CA GLU A 102 5.21 12.33 11.80
C GLU A 102 6.49 12.76 11.07
N HIS A 103 7.45 13.29 11.84
CA HIS A 103 8.76 13.61 11.32
C HIS A 103 9.50 12.31 11.00
N ILE A 104 9.71 12.03 9.72
CA ILE A 104 10.50 10.89 9.27
C ILE A 104 11.97 11.33 9.19
N PRO A 105 12.89 10.68 9.94
CA PRO A 105 14.31 11.03 9.90
C PRO A 105 14.92 10.87 8.49
N GLY A 106 15.98 11.62 8.21
CA GLY A 106 16.71 11.58 6.93
C GLY A 106 16.41 12.78 6.03
N ASP A 107 17.17 12.87 4.94
CA ASP A 107 17.06 13.93 3.93
C ASP A 107 16.34 13.41 2.66
N PRO A 108 15.11 13.86 2.37
CA PRO A 108 14.39 13.50 1.14
C PRO A 108 15.11 13.88 -0.16
N HIS A 109 15.93 14.94 -0.18
CA HIS A 109 16.67 15.33 -1.38
C HIS A 109 17.80 14.34 -1.66
N ALA A 110 18.58 13.97 -0.65
CA ALA A 110 19.55 12.89 -0.75
C ALA A 110 18.87 11.55 -1.11
N GLY A 111 17.69 11.29 -0.54
CA GLY A 111 16.91 10.09 -0.85
C GLY A 111 16.46 9.99 -2.31
N LYS A 112 16.09 11.12 -2.92
CA LYS A 112 15.79 11.18 -4.35
C LYS A 112 17.02 10.84 -5.19
N GLN A 113 18.20 11.31 -4.80
CA GLN A 113 19.45 10.96 -5.49
C GLN A 113 19.74 9.45 -5.38
N VAL A 114 19.53 8.85 -4.21
CA VAL A 114 19.64 7.39 -4.03
C VAL A 114 18.68 6.65 -4.98
N TYR A 115 17.41 7.07 -5.07
CA TYR A 115 16.41 6.50 -5.98
C TYR A 115 16.86 6.55 -7.45
N GLU A 116 17.42 7.68 -7.89
CA GLU A 116 17.85 7.89 -9.27
C GLU A 116 19.12 7.11 -9.62
N GLN A 117 20.06 7.02 -8.68
CA GLN A 117 21.39 6.42 -8.91
C GLN A 117 21.40 4.89 -8.76
N ASN A 118 20.44 4.32 -8.04
CA ASN A 118 20.42 2.88 -7.73
C ASN A 118 19.43 2.09 -8.60
N GLY A 119 19.03 2.63 -9.76
CA GLY A 119 18.22 1.90 -10.74
C GLY A 119 16.75 1.70 -10.36
N CYS A 120 16.27 2.32 -9.28
CA CYS A 120 14.88 2.20 -8.83
C CYS A 120 13.90 2.64 -9.93
N ALA A 121 14.22 3.72 -10.65
CA ALA A 121 13.44 4.24 -11.78
C ALA A 121 13.36 3.27 -12.98
N GLY A 122 14.26 2.30 -13.09
CA GLY A 122 14.23 1.27 -14.12
C GLY A 122 13.04 0.31 -14.00
N CYS A 123 12.49 0.19 -12.78
CA CYS A 123 11.32 -0.65 -12.49
C CYS A 123 10.12 0.17 -12.01
N HIS A 124 10.33 1.15 -11.14
CA HIS A 124 9.27 1.92 -10.51
C HIS A 124 9.09 3.27 -11.18
N ARG A 125 7.87 3.80 -11.12
CA ARG A 125 7.58 5.18 -11.53
C ARG A 125 7.34 6.09 -10.33
N VAL A 126 7.66 7.38 -10.50
CA VAL A 126 7.22 8.48 -9.65
C VAL A 126 6.73 9.60 -10.57
N GLY A 127 5.44 9.93 -10.49
CA GLY A 127 4.77 10.81 -11.45
C GLY A 127 4.83 10.23 -12.86
N SER A 128 5.33 11.01 -13.82
CA SER A 128 5.50 10.60 -15.21
C SER A 128 6.88 9.97 -15.51
N GLN A 129 7.76 9.84 -14.51
CA GLN A 129 9.13 9.37 -14.70
C GLN A 129 9.30 7.94 -14.21
N GLY A 130 10.09 7.14 -14.94
CA GLY A 130 10.39 5.75 -14.60
C GLY A 130 9.54 4.73 -15.34
N SER A 131 9.66 3.47 -14.91
CA SER A 131 9.05 2.31 -15.57
C SER A 131 7.75 1.86 -14.90
N ILE A 132 6.91 1.15 -15.65
CA ILE A 132 5.64 0.57 -15.17
C ILE A 132 5.77 -0.93 -14.85
N PHE A 133 7.01 -1.43 -14.82
CA PHE A 133 7.29 -2.84 -14.58
C PHE A 133 7.01 -3.22 -13.12
N GLY A 134 7.38 -2.36 -12.17
CA GLY A 134 7.08 -2.47 -10.75
C GLY A 134 5.95 -1.54 -10.30
N PRO A 135 5.57 -1.61 -9.01
CA PRO A 135 4.58 -0.73 -8.40
C PRO A 135 4.86 0.76 -8.62
N ASP A 136 3.79 1.52 -8.87
CA ASP A 136 3.82 2.98 -8.91
C ASP A 136 4.08 3.54 -7.50
N LEU A 137 5.11 4.39 -7.36
CA LEU A 137 5.52 4.96 -6.09
C LEU A 137 5.05 6.41 -5.87
N THR A 138 4.31 6.99 -6.83
CA THR A 138 3.90 8.41 -6.84
C THR A 138 3.23 8.86 -5.55
N ARG A 139 2.45 7.97 -4.91
CA ARG A 139 1.74 8.23 -3.65
C ARG A 139 2.12 7.25 -2.54
N ILE A 140 3.27 6.59 -2.64
CA ILE A 140 3.60 5.49 -1.73
C ILE A 140 3.68 5.92 -0.27
N GLY A 141 4.14 7.14 0.01
CA GLY A 141 4.19 7.70 1.35
C GLY A 141 2.81 7.93 1.97
N ALA A 142 1.79 8.18 1.15
CA ALA A 142 0.40 8.22 1.62
C ALA A 142 -0.19 6.82 1.79
N SER A 143 0.30 5.83 1.05
CA SER A 143 -0.30 4.49 0.98
C SER A 143 0.35 3.45 1.89
N ARG A 144 1.59 3.65 2.36
CA ARG A 144 2.36 2.66 3.11
C ARG A 144 3.03 3.27 4.34
N SER A 145 3.26 2.45 5.36
CA SER A 145 4.03 2.82 6.54
C SER A 145 5.52 2.86 6.24
N VAL A 146 6.28 3.59 7.06
CA VAL A 146 7.74 3.68 6.93
C VAL A 146 8.41 2.32 7.14
N GLU A 147 7.87 1.51 8.05
CA GLU A 147 8.32 0.16 8.35
C GLU A 147 8.18 -0.74 7.11
N TYR A 148 7.03 -0.67 6.43
CA TYR A 148 6.79 -1.44 5.22
C TYR A 148 7.71 -1.03 4.08
N LEU A 149 7.95 0.27 3.90
CA LEU A 149 8.90 0.78 2.90
C LEU A 149 10.31 0.22 3.16
N ARG A 150 10.77 0.27 4.41
CA ARG A 150 12.08 -0.25 4.81
C ARG A 150 12.20 -1.74 4.53
N GLU A 151 11.20 -2.52 4.93
CA GLU A 151 11.21 -3.97 4.73
C GLU A 151 11.18 -4.32 3.24
N SER A 152 10.35 -3.66 2.44
CA SER A 152 10.28 -3.87 0.99
C SER A 152 11.61 -3.56 0.28
N ILE A 153 12.37 -2.58 0.74
CA ILE A 153 13.68 -2.21 0.17
C ILE A 153 14.77 -3.23 0.55
N LEU A 154 14.80 -3.64 1.81
CA LEU A 154 15.87 -4.49 2.35
C LEU A 154 15.60 -5.99 2.12
N LYS A 155 14.33 -6.39 2.07
CA LYS A 155 13.87 -7.79 2.01
C LYS A 155 12.68 -7.96 1.06
N PRO A 156 12.82 -7.61 -0.24
CA PRO A 156 11.70 -7.56 -1.20
C PRO A 156 11.02 -8.91 -1.47
N SER A 157 11.62 -10.04 -1.07
CA SER A 157 11.04 -11.38 -1.27
C SER A 157 10.21 -11.88 -0.08
N GLU A 158 10.22 -11.21 1.07
CA GLU A 158 9.45 -11.63 2.25
C GLU A 158 7.94 -11.36 2.08
N ASP A 159 7.58 -10.32 1.32
CA ASP A 159 6.20 -9.94 1.04
C ASP A 159 6.07 -9.45 -0.41
N VAL A 160 5.79 -10.37 -1.34
CA VAL A 160 5.56 -10.03 -2.76
C VAL A 160 4.06 -9.92 -3.02
N PRO A 161 3.54 -8.73 -3.38
CA PRO A 161 2.13 -8.59 -3.71
C PRO A 161 1.75 -9.51 -4.87
N GLU A 162 0.54 -10.09 -4.83
CA GLU A 162 0.06 -11.05 -5.82
C GLU A 162 0.18 -10.53 -7.27
N ALA A 163 -0.14 -9.25 -7.48
CA ALA A 163 -0.04 -8.57 -8.77
C ALA A 163 1.40 -8.45 -9.32
N TYR A 164 2.43 -8.73 -8.51
CA TYR A 164 3.84 -8.68 -8.88
C TYR A 164 4.55 -10.02 -8.69
N GLN A 165 3.81 -11.11 -8.46
CA GLN A 165 4.38 -12.46 -8.37
C GLN A 165 5.15 -12.80 -9.65
N ALA A 166 6.38 -13.26 -9.47
CA ALA A 166 7.25 -13.61 -10.56
C ALA A 166 7.04 -15.06 -11.00
N VAL A 167 7.07 -15.29 -12.30
CA VAL A 167 7.02 -16.62 -12.92
C VAL A 167 8.11 -16.74 -13.97
N THR A 168 8.67 -17.94 -14.10
CA THR A 168 9.56 -18.30 -15.19
C THR A 168 8.91 -19.38 -16.04
N VAL A 169 8.68 -19.08 -17.32
CA VAL A 169 8.27 -20.09 -18.31
C VAL A 169 9.49 -20.67 -18.99
N VAL A 170 9.51 -21.99 -19.14
CA VAL A 170 10.58 -22.73 -19.84
C VAL A 170 10.01 -23.28 -21.14
N LEU A 171 10.52 -22.80 -22.27
CA LEU A 171 10.09 -23.23 -23.60
C LEU A 171 10.69 -24.59 -23.99
N PRO A 172 10.08 -25.29 -24.97
CA PRO A 172 10.73 -26.39 -25.67
C PRO A 172 12.09 -25.92 -26.22
N GLY A 173 13.16 -26.64 -25.91
CA GLY A 173 14.54 -26.22 -26.18
C GLY A 173 15.25 -25.50 -25.02
N GLY A 174 14.58 -25.31 -23.87
CA GLY A 174 15.21 -24.87 -22.62
C GLY A 174 15.35 -23.36 -22.44
N LYS A 175 14.88 -22.55 -23.40
CA LYS A 175 14.86 -21.09 -23.25
C LYS A 175 13.94 -20.68 -22.10
N ARG A 176 14.47 -19.89 -21.16
CA ARG A 176 13.75 -19.40 -19.98
C ARG A 176 13.31 -17.95 -20.20
N ILE A 177 12.07 -17.64 -19.86
CA ILE A 177 11.54 -16.28 -19.88
C ILE A 177 10.94 -16.00 -18.50
N ARG A 178 11.54 -15.07 -17.76
CA ARG A 178 11.08 -14.66 -16.43
C ARG A 178 10.37 -13.31 -16.51
N GLY A 179 9.29 -13.15 -15.75
CA GLY A 179 8.53 -11.90 -15.70
C GLY A 179 7.47 -11.89 -14.60
N VAL A 180 6.71 -10.79 -14.54
CA VAL A 180 5.58 -10.64 -13.62
C VAL A 180 4.36 -11.35 -14.23
N ARG A 181 3.70 -12.21 -13.46
CA ARG A 181 2.45 -12.86 -13.88
C ARG A 181 1.34 -11.82 -13.96
N ILE A 182 0.70 -11.71 -15.12
CA ILE A 182 -0.40 -10.76 -15.38
C ILE A 182 -1.75 -11.46 -15.26
N ASN A 183 -1.87 -12.65 -15.84
CA ASN A 183 -3.08 -13.47 -15.78
C ASN A 183 -2.72 -14.94 -15.95
N GLU A 184 -3.54 -15.82 -15.42
CA GLU A 184 -3.37 -17.25 -15.53
C GLU A 184 -4.72 -17.96 -15.43
N ASP A 185 -4.98 -18.84 -16.38
CA ASP A 185 -6.13 -19.75 -16.35
C ASP A 185 -5.65 -21.21 -16.45
N THR A 186 -6.57 -22.16 -16.62
CA THR A 186 -6.26 -23.59 -16.70
C THR A 186 -5.32 -23.93 -17.87
N PHE A 187 -5.41 -23.20 -18.98
CA PHE A 187 -4.71 -23.49 -20.23
C PHE A 187 -3.60 -22.48 -20.55
N THR A 188 -3.76 -21.23 -20.16
CA THR A 188 -2.85 -20.14 -20.52
C THR A 188 -2.18 -19.50 -19.32
N ILE A 189 -0.98 -18.96 -19.56
CA ILE A 189 -0.31 -18.05 -18.64
C ILE A 189 0.17 -16.82 -19.40
N GLN A 190 -0.08 -15.64 -18.83
CA GLN A 190 0.38 -14.36 -19.33
C GLN A 190 1.39 -13.75 -18.37
N LEU A 191 2.51 -13.31 -18.90
CA LEU A 191 3.52 -12.58 -18.13
C LEU A 191 3.96 -11.32 -18.86
N ARG A 192 4.39 -10.33 -18.09
CA ARG A 192 5.11 -9.15 -18.58
C ARG A 192 6.59 -9.35 -18.30
N ASP A 193 7.39 -9.37 -19.35
CA ASP A 193 8.85 -9.48 -19.21
C ASP A 193 9.48 -8.11 -18.81
N PRO A 194 10.75 -8.06 -18.39
CA PRO A 194 11.43 -6.80 -18.02
C PRO A 194 11.48 -5.74 -19.12
N SER A 195 11.28 -6.12 -20.39
CA SER A 195 11.13 -5.17 -21.50
C SER A 195 9.71 -4.60 -21.61
N GLN A 196 8.86 -4.86 -20.60
CA GLN A 196 7.45 -4.48 -20.51
C GLN A 196 6.56 -5.14 -21.58
N LYS A 197 7.08 -6.15 -22.28
CA LYS A 197 6.31 -6.89 -23.28
C LYS A 197 5.45 -7.94 -22.60
N THR A 198 4.13 -7.84 -22.78
CA THR A 198 3.20 -8.90 -22.40
C THR A 198 3.30 -10.05 -23.40
N ARG A 199 3.41 -11.27 -22.88
CA ARG A 199 3.43 -12.51 -23.65
C ARG A 199 2.44 -13.48 -23.06
N MET A 200 1.71 -14.18 -23.92
CA MET A 200 0.83 -15.28 -23.56
C MET A 200 1.45 -16.59 -24.03
N PHE A 201 1.36 -17.62 -23.20
CA PHE A 201 1.83 -18.96 -23.49
C PHE A 201 0.73 -19.98 -23.23
N GLN A 202 0.61 -20.97 -24.10
CA GLN A 202 -0.17 -22.18 -23.85
C GLN A 202 0.64 -23.09 -22.93
N LYS A 203 0.11 -23.43 -21.75
CA LYS A 203 0.82 -24.24 -20.76
C LYS A 203 1.21 -25.62 -21.30
N GLY A 204 0.37 -26.21 -22.15
CA GLY A 204 0.66 -27.50 -22.80
C GLY A 204 1.81 -27.46 -23.81
N GLU A 205 2.22 -26.28 -24.26
CA GLU A 205 3.38 -26.08 -25.15
C GLU A 205 4.66 -25.74 -24.37
N LEU A 206 4.56 -25.53 -23.05
CA LEU A 206 5.70 -25.24 -22.20
C LEU A 206 6.33 -26.53 -21.69
N LYS A 207 7.65 -26.51 -21.51
CA LYS A 207 8.36 -27.56 -20.78
C LYS A 207 8.02 -27.50 -19.28
N GLU A 208 7.98 -26.29 -18.73
CA GLU A 208 7.76 -26.06 -17.29
C GLU A 208 7.29 -24.62 -17.03
N VAL A 209 6.51 -24.44 -15.98
CA VAL A 209 6.22 -23.13 -15.37
C VAL A 209 6.75 -23.16 -13.94
N ILE A 210 7.63 -22.23 -13.61
CA ILE A 210 8.22 -22.08 -12.28
C ILE A 210 7.58 -20.86 -11.61
N TYR A 211 6.95 -21.07 -10.46
CA TYR A 211 6.42 -20.01 -9.62
C TYR A 211 7.50 -19.57 -8.64
N GLU A 212 8.05 -18.38 -8.88
CA GLU A 212 9.23 -17.90 -8.18
C GLU A 212 8.86 -17.45 -6.76
N GLN A 213 9.63 -17.90 -5.77
CA GLN A 213 9.53 -17.37 -4.39
C GLN A 213 10.30 -16.06 -4.23
N GLN A 214 11.25 -15.78 -5.14
CA GLN A 214 12.06 -14.57 -5.10
C GLN A 214 11.44 -13.46 -5.93
N SER A 215 11.41 -12.27 -5.34
CA SER A 215 10.99 -11.05 -6.00
C SER A 215 11.88 -10.71 -7.21
N LEU A 216 11.30 -9.99 -8.17
CA LEU A 216 12.05 -9.35 -9.25
C LEU A 216 12.67 -8.02 -8.81
N MET A 217 12.21 -7.46 -7.69
CA MET A 217 12.87 -6.33 -7.06
C MET A 217 14.15 -6.83 -6.37
N PRO A 218 15.33 -6.29 -6.71
CA PRO A 218 16.56 -6.65 -6.03
C PRO A 218 16.54 -6.14 -4.59
N ALA A 219 17.21 -6.86 -3.69
CA ALA A 219 17.42 -6.39 -2.33
C ALA A 219 18.48 -5.28 -2.32
N TYR A 220 18.21 -4.21 -1.58
CA TYR A 220 19.14 -3.10 -1.37
C TYR A 220 19.73 -3.13 0.04
N ASP A 221 19.91 -4.33 0.60
CA ASP A 221 20.49 -4.58 1.94
C ASP A 221 21.97 -4.20 2.05
N LYS A 222 22.61 -3.89 0.92
CA LYS A 222 24.00 -3.42 0.83
C LYS A 222 24.14 -1.90 0.75
N LEU A 223 23.03 -1.15 0.65
CA LEU A 223 23.10 0.31 0.70
C LEU A 223 23.57 0.78 2.08
N PRO A 224 24.34 1.87 2.17
CA PRO A 224 24.66 2.49 3.45
C PRO A 224 23.39 2.78 4.26
N PRO A 225 23.38 2.57 5.60
CA PRO A 225 22.19 2.81 6.41
C PRO A 225 21.63 4.23 6.29
N ALA A 226 22.51 5.22 6.11
CA ALA A 226 22.11 6.61 5.87
C ALA A 226 21.36 6.77 4.54
N ASP A 227 21.80 6.10 3.48
CA ASP A 227 21.16 6.15 2.17
C ASP A 227 19.80 5.47 2.19
N VAL A 228 19.68 4.33 2.89
CA VAL A 228 18.38 3.67 3.12
C VAL A 228 17.44 4.61 3.86
N GLN A 229 17.91 5.27 4.93
CA GLN A 229 17.08 6.20 5.70
C GLN A 229 16.65 7.42 4.87
N ASN A 230 17.55 7.98 4.06
CA ASN A 230 17.25 9.09 3.15
C ASN A 230 16.25 8.66 2.07
N LEU A 231 16.43 7.47 1.47
CA LEU A 231 15.50 6.90 0.49
C LEU A 231 14.10 6.71 1.09
N ILE A 232 14.00 6.22 2.32
CA ILE A 232 12.74 6.11 3.05
C ILE A 232 12.10 7.48 3.28
N ALA A 233 12.89 8.49 3.69
CA ALA A 233 12.41 9.86 3.87
C ALA A 233 11.83 10.43 2.57
N TYR A 234 12.50 10.19 1.43
CA TYR A 234 12.01 10.55 0.11
C TYR A 234 10.69 9.86 -0.22
N LEU A 235 10.62 8.54 -0.13
CA LEU A 235 9.40 7.78 -0.44
C LEU A 235 8.23 8.15 0.48
N ALA A 236 8.48 8.38 1.77
CA ALA A 236 7.47 8.83 2.73
C ALA A 236 6.92 10.23 2.43
N SER A 237 7.72 11.07 1.75
CA SER A 237 7.30 12.41 1.29
C SER A 237 6.35 12.37 0.07
N LEU A 238 6.33 11.27 -0.68
CA LEU A 238 5.48 11.08 -1.87
C LEU A 238 4.02 10.82 -1.47
N ARG A 239 3.27 11.87 -1.12
CA ARG A 239 1.88 11.76 -0.60
C ARG A 239 0.82 12.38 -1.52
N ALA A 240 1.14 13.47 -2.20
CA ALA A 240 0.19 14.22 -3.03
C ALA A 240 0.24 13.78 -4.50
N PRO A 241 -0.89 13.83 -5.23
CA PRO A 241 -0.84 13.86 -6.68
C PRO A 241 -0.06 15.10 -7.13
N VAL A 242 0.84 14.96 -8.10
CA VAL A 242 1.40 16.13 -8.79
C VAL A 242 0.24 16.76 -9.57
N ASP A 243 -0.33 17.83 -9.03
CA ASP A 243 -1.35 18.60 -9.72
C ASP A 243 -0.72 19.30 -10.93
N VAL A 244 -1.07 18.83 -12.13
CA VAL A 244 -0.63 19.42 -13.40
C VAL A 244 -1.41 20.69 -13.78
N SER A 245 -2.33 21.16 -12.93
CA SER A 245 -3.12 22.38 -13.13
C SER A 245 -2.72 23.56 -12.23
N ALA A 246 -1.79 23.36 -11.29
CA ALA A 246 -1.30 24.44 -10.44
C ALA A 246 -0.27 25.30 -11.21
N PRO A 247 -0.47 26.63 -11.34
CA PRO A 247 0.52 27.49 -11.96
C PRO A 247 1.82 27.48 -11.14
N VAL A 248 2.95 27.36 -11.85
CA VAL A 248 4.29 27.49 -11.28
C VAL A 248 4.38 28.79 -10.48
N GLN A 249 4.43 28.69 -9.16
CA GLN A 249 4.75 29.84 -8.32
C GLN A 249 6.18 30.25 -8.67
N LYS A 250 6.30 31.37 -9.39
CA LYS A 250 7.59 32.04 -9.58
C LYS A 250 8.13 32.34 -8.20
N ALA A 251 9.32 31.83 -7.90
CA ALA A 251 10.09 32.24 -6.74
C ALA A 251 10.27 33.77 -6.81
N THR A 252 9.51 34.49 -6.00
CA THR A 252 9.72 35.93 -5.81
C THR A 252 11.00 36.11 -5.03
N GLY A 253 11.90 36.87 -5.65
CA GLY A 253 13.25 37.09 -5.19
C GLY A 253 13.32 37.74 -3.82
N ILE A 254 14.37 37.35 -3.11
CA ILE A 254 14.93 38.00 -1.95
C ILE A 254 15.24 39.46 -2.33
N LYS A 255 14.70 40.40 -1.56
CA LYS A 255 15.27 41.74 -1.39
C LYS A 255 15.80 41.84 0.02
#